data_AF-A0A969FUL8-F1
#
_entry.id   AF-A0A969FUL8-F1
#
_cell.length_a   1.000
_cell.length_b   1.000
_cell.length_c   1.000
_cell.angle_alpha   90.00
_cell.angle_beta   90.00
_cell.angle_gamma   90.00
#
_symmetry.space_group_name_H-M   'P 1'
#
loop_
_entity.id
_entity.type
_entity.pdbx_description
1 polymer ?
#
loop_
_entity_poly.entity_id
_entity_poly.type
_entity_poly.pdbx_seq_one_letter_code
_entity_poly.pdbx_strand_id
1 'polypeptide(L)'
;MTETTETIIDRLYEDNKALVDYLQSQGQYSLLSNVEGSFPKVLLLAVASYFEDIIKQMILDLFQEQTNAPLINFVANKAIKRQYHTFFDWKESNANQFFGLFGDDFKNAMKAEIKANPQLDQAVRAFMEIGQTRNALVHENFATFPLPKTTEEIYHRYQEAMVFLELLPLKFREHIENSPPA
;
A
#
# COMPACT_ATOMS: atom_id res chain seq x y z
N MET A 1 -1.25 -16.38 -15.74
CA MET A 1 0.09 -15.76 -15.74
C MET A 1 -0.07 -14.41 -16.38
N THR A 2 -0.46 -13.41 -15.58
CA THR A 2 -0.37 -12.00 -15.98
C THR A 2 1.10 -11.62 -15.88
N GLU A 3 1.66 -11.06 -16.95
CA GLU A 3 2.98 -10.44 -16.89
C GLU A 3 2.94 -9.35 -15.81
N THR A 4 3.62 -9.56 -14.69
CA THR A 4 3.75 -8.55 -13.65
C THR A 4 4.64 -7.46 -14.23
N THR A 5 4.03 -6.37 -14.68
CA THR A 5 4.77 -5.19 -15.14
C THR A 5 5.64 -4.72 -13.99
N GLU A 6 6.97 -4.74 -14.19
CA GLU A 6 7.94 -4.27 -13.22
C GLU A 6 7.59 -2.85 -12.77
N THR A 7 7.40 -2.69 -11.45
CA THR A 7 7.06 -1.41 -10.85
C THR A 7 8.31 -0.60 -10.51
N ILE A 8 8.11 0.68 -10.16
CA ILE A 8 9.20 1.52 -9.65
C ILE A 8 9.80 0.99 -8.35
N ILE A 9 9.02 0.25 -7.56
CA ILE A 9 9.45 -0.36 -6.30
C ILE A 9 10.37 -1.56 -6.56
N ASP A 10 10.03 -2.38 -7.56
CA ASP A 10 10.87 -3.52 -7.97
C ASP A 10 12.25 -3.05 -8.41
N ARG A 11 12.31 -2.00 -9.24
CA ARG A 11 13.58 -1.38 -9.65
C ARG A 11 14.37 -0.84 -8.47
N LEU A 12 13.71 -0.11 -7.56
CA LEU A 12 14.37 0.45 -6.39
C LEU A 12 14.98 -0.64 -5.50
N TYR A 13 14.29 -1.77 -5.34
CA TYR A 13 14.77 -2.92 -4.62
C TYR A 13 15.98 -3.58 -5.31
N GLU A 14 15.89 -3.86 -6.61
CA GLU A 14 16.98 -4.47 -7.38
C GLU A 14 18.22 -3.57 -7.45
N ASP A 15 18.05 -2.26 -7.65
CA ASP A 15 19.14 -1.28 -7.63
C ASP A 15 19.87 -1.28 -6.29
N ASN A 16 19.14 -1.40 -5.17
CA ASN A 16 19.75 -1.47 -3.85
C ASN A 16 20.48 -2.78 -3.61
N LYS A 17 19.88 -3.89 -4.03
CA LYS A 17 20.52 -5.20 -3.93
C LYS A 17 21.83 -5.23 -4.71
N ALA A 18 21.83 -4.69 -5.93
CA ALA A 18 23.05 -4.53 -6.72
C ALA A 18 24.10 -3.64 -6.03
N LEU A 19 23.68 -2.57 -5.35
CA LEU A 19 24.57 -1.71 -4.57
C LEU A 19 25.18 -2.45 -3.36
N VAL A 20 24.38 -3.21 -2.61
CA VAL A 20 24.83 -4.04 -1.48
C VAL A 20 25.86 -5.06 -1.97
N ASP A 21 25.53 -5.82 -3.03
CA ASP A 21 26.41 -6.81 -3.64
C ASP A 21 27.73 -6.18 -4.11
N TYR A 22 27.67 -5.01 -4.74
CA TYR A 22 28.85 -4.27 -5.16
C TYR A 22 29.73 -3.87 -3.97
N LEU A 23 29.16 -3.23 -2.93
CA LEU A 23 29.91 -2.79 -1.75
C LEU A 23 30.54 -3.97 -1.01
N GLN A 24 29.82 -5.09 -0.91
CA GLN A 24 30.33 -6.33 -0.33
C GLN A 24 31.51 -6.89 -1.14
N SER A 25 31.40 -6.93 -2.48
CA SER A 25 32.48 -7.40 -3.37
C SER A 25 33.75 -6.54 -3.29
N GLN A 26 33.59 -5.24 -3.01
CA GLN A 26 34.70 -4.28 -2.87
C GLN A 26 35.25 -4.20 -1.44
N GLY A 27 34.72 -4.98 -0.49
CA GLY A 27 35.13 -4.96 0.93
C GLY A 27 34.81 -3.65 1.66
N GLN A 28 33.84 -2.87 1.17
CA GLN A 28 33.47 -1.55 1.71
C GLN A 28 32.47 -1.66 2.86
N TYR A 29 32.82 -2.40 3.92
CA TYR A 29 31.89 -2.77 5.00
C TYR A 29 31.30 -1.59 5.78
N SER A 30 32.02 -0.47 5.92
CA SER A 30 31.48 0.74 6.57
C SER A 30 30.38 1.41 5.74
N LEU A 31 30.54 1.44 4.41
CA LEU A 31 29.52 1.95 3.50
C LEU A 31 28.33 1.00 3.42
N LEU A 32 28.59 -0.31 3.39
CA LEU A 32 27.56 -1.34 3.44
C LEU A 32 26.66 -1.17 4.67
N SER A 33 27.26 -1.04 5.85
CA SER A 33 26.52 -0.83 7.11
C SER A 33 25.65 0.43 7.08
N ASN A 34 26.13 1.52 6.47
CA ASN A 34 25.34 2.74 6.31
C ASN A 34 24.14 2.55 5.37
N VAL A 35 24.32 1.81 4.28
CA VAL A 35 23.25 1.50 3.32
C VAL A 35 22.20 0.60 4.00
N GLU A 36 22.62 -0.50 4.63
CA GLU A 36 21.71 -1.43 5.33
C GLU A 36 20.97 -0.75 6.50
N GLY A 37 21.57 0.24 7.16
CA GLY A 37 20.93 0.98 8.25
C GLY A 37 19.88 2.01 7.81
N SER A 38 19.91 2.45 6.56
CA SER A 38 19.06 3.54 6.06
C SER A 38 18.08 3.10 4.96
N PHE A 39 18.50 2.19 4.10
CA PHE A 39 17.74 1.79 2.93
C PHE A 39 16.40 1.11 3.24
N PRO A 40 16.27 0.23 4.24
CA PRO A 40 14.96 -0.33 4.61
C PRO A 40 13.91 0.77 4.89
N LYS A 41 14.32 1.87 5.53
CA LYS A 41 13.44 3.01 5.81
C LYS A 41 13.05 3.76 4.53
N VAL A 42 14.00 3.94 3.62
CA VAL A 42 13.77 4.57 2.32
C VAL A 42 12.80 3.74 1.49
N LEU A 43 13.01 2.42 1.41
CA LEU A 43 12.14 1.50 0.70
C LEU A 43 10.72 1.51 1.30
N LEU A 44 10.60 1.45 2.63
CA LEU A 44 9.30 1.52 3.31
C LEU A 44 8.52 2.79 2.95
N LEU A 45 9.19 3.95 2.94
CA LEU A 45 8.57 5.22 2.54
C LEU A 45 8.15 5.21 1.08
N ALA A 46 8.99 4.68 0.19
CA ALA A 46 8.68 4.56 -1.23
C ALA A 46 7.46 3.67 -1.47
N VAL A 47 7.43 2.48 -0.85
CA VAL A 47 6.31 1.54 -0.92
C VAL A 47 5.02 2.19 -0.43
N ALA A 48 5.04 2.79 0.77
CA ALA A 48 3.86 3.42 1.33
C ALA A 48 3.35 4.60 0.48
N SER A 49 4.24 5.37 -0.13
CA SER A 49 3.88 6.44 -1.07
C SER A 49 3.27 5.88 -2.36
N TYR A 50 3.79 4.76 -2.86
CA TYR A 50 3.27 4.08 -4.05
C TYR A 50 1.86 3.53 -3.81
N PHE A 51 1.62 2.92 -2.64
CA PHE A 51 0.30 2.46 -2.22
C PHE A 51 -0.71 3.61 -2.09
N GLU A 52 -0.28 4.73 -1.53
CA GLU A 52 -1.10 5.93 -1.44
C GLU A 52 -1.54 6.41 -2.83
N ASP A 53 -0.65 6.39 -3.82
CA ASP A 53 -0.97 6.78 -5.19
C ASP A 53 -1.97 5.81 -5.86
N ILE A 54 -1.74 4.51 -5.72
CA ILE A 54 -2.65 3.47 -6.24
C ILE A 54 -4.06 3.62 -5.67
N ILE A 55 -4.20 3.77 -4.35
CA ILE A 55 -5.52 3.89 -3.72
C ILE A 55 -6.24 5.15 -4.20
N LYS A 56 -5.53 6.28 -4.31
CA LYS A 56 -6.15 7.53 -4.78
C LYS A 56 -6.59 7.41 -6.23
N GLN A 57 -5.74 6.85 -7.09
CA GLN A 57 -6.05 6.68 -8.50
C GLN A 57 -7.23 5.71 -8.68
N MET A 58 -7.24 4.60 -7.96
CA MET A 58 -8.35 3.65 -7.95
C MET A 58 -9.68 4.31 -7.59
N ILE A 59 -9.72 5.16 -6.56
CA ILE A 59 -10.94 5.89 -6.21
C ILE A 59 -11.35 6.82 -7.35
N LEU A 60 -10.42 7.58 -7.94
CA LEU A 60 -10.72 8.46 -9.07
C LEU A 60 -11.31 7.69 -10.26
N ASP A 61 -10.71 6.55 -10.60
CA ASP A 61 -11.15 5.70 -11.71
C ASP A 61 -12.57 5.18 -11.47
N LEU A 62 -12.90 4.73 -10.25
CA LEU A 62 -14.24 4.30 -9.88
C LEU A 62 -15.28 5.42 -10.06
N PHE A 63 -14.97 6.64 -9.65
CA PHE A 63 -15.88 7.77 -9.86
C PHE A 63 -15.96 8.14 -11.34
N GLN A 64 -14.86 8.09 -12.08
CA GLN A 64 -14.82 8.41 -13.50
C GLN A 64 -15.70 7.46 -14.34
N GLU A 65 -15.76 6.18 -13.97
CA GLU A 65 -16.63 5.19 -14.61
C GLU A 65 -18.14 5.49 -14.38
N GLN A 66 -18.49 6.18 -13.30
CA GLN A 66 -19.87 6.32 -12.83
C GLN A 66 -20.42 7.77 -12.93
N THR A 67 -19.58 8.76 -13.22
CA THR A 67 -19.96 10.17 -13.04
C THR A 67 -19.35 11.15 -14.05
N ASN A 68 -19.56 12.45 -13.85
CA ASN A 68 -19.09 13.53 -14.71
C ASN A 68 -17.94 14.35 -14.07
N ALA A 69 -17.24 15.12 -14.91
CA ALA A 69 -16.04 15.86 -14.50
C ALA A 69 -16.19 16.79 -13.28
N PRO A 70 -17.30 17.56 -13.10
CA PRO A 70 -17.50 18.35 -11.89
C PRO A 70 -17.53 17.53 -10.59
N LEU A 71 -18.19 16.37 -10.59
CA LEU A 71 -18.27 15.49 -9.43
C LEU A 71 -16.94 14.80 -9.14
N ILE A 72 -16.20 14.37 -10.17
CA ILE A 72 -14.84 13.84 -10.03
C ILE A 72 -13.93 14.90 -9.37
N ASN A 73 -13.97 16.14 -9.85
CA ASN A 73 -13.20 17.24 -9.28
C ASN A 73 -13.58 17.54 -7.82
N PHE A 74 -14.85 17.42 -7.47
CA PHE A 74 -15.29 17.58 -6.09
C PHE A 74 -14.69 16.49 -5.19
N VAL A 75 -14.77 15.22 -5.60
CA VAL A 75 -14.17 14.07 -4.88
C VAL A 75 -12.66 14.23 -4.78
N ALA A 76 -11.97 14.56 -5.87
CA ALA A 76 -10.53 14.78 -5.89
C ALA A 76 -10.10 15.84 -4.86
N ASN A 77 -10.81 16.96 -4.82
CA ASN A 77 -10.46 18.08 -3.94
C ASN A 77 -10.88 17.88 -2.48
N LYS A 78 -11.98 17.18 -2.22
CA LYS A 78 -12.52 17.00 -0.85
C LYS A 78 -12.16 15.68 -0.21
N ALA A 79 -12.34 14.58 -0.94
CA ALA A 79 -12.17 13.24 -0.40
C ALA A 79 -10.74 12.72 -0.54
N ILE A 80 -9.97 13.18 -1.53
CA ILE A 80 -8.66 12.58 -1.85
C ILE A 80 -7.50 13.47 -1.39
N LYS A 81 -7.53 14.76 -1.74
CA LYS A 81 -6.42 15.68 -1.47
C LYS A 81 -6.15 15.80 0.04
N ARG A 82 -4.97 15.32 0.46
CA ARG A 82 -4.49 15.29 1.85
C ARG A 82 -5.31 14.44 2.81
N GLN A 83 -6.19 13.56 2.33
CA GLN A 83 -7.09 12.76 3.18
C GLN A 83 -6.67 11.29 3.31
N TYR A 84 -5.67 10.81 2.55
CA TYR A 84 -5.28 9.38 2.59
C TYR A 84 -5.03 8.85 4.01
N HIS A 85 -4.40 9.64 4.87
CA HIS A 85 -4.12 9.25 6.25
C HIS A 85 -5.39 9.01 7.10
N THR A 86 -6.56 9.53 6.70
CA THR A 86 -7.86 9.34 7.36
C THR A 86 -8.64 8.15 6.80
N PHE A 87 -8.18 7.54 5.71
CA PHE A 87 -8.88 6.43 5.07
C PHE A 87 -8.79 5.15 5.90
N PHE A 88 -7.66 4.94 6.57
CA PHE A 88 -7.38 3.73 7.33
C PHE A 88 -7.14 4.08 8.80
N ASP A 89 -7.49 3.15 9.68
CA ASP A 89 -7.03 3.20 11.07
C ASP A 89 -5.66 2.52 11.18
N TRP A 90 -4.60 3.32 11.18
CA TRP A 90 -3.22 2.82 11.31
C TRP A 90 -2.89 2.29 12.71
N LYS A 91 -3.86 2.10 13.60
CA LYS A 91 -3.69 1.33 14.84
C LYS A 91 -4.24 -0.09 14.70
N GLU A 92 -5.06 -0.33 13.69
CA GLU A 92 -5.75 -1.59 13.44
C GLU A 92 -5.04 -2.40 12.35
N SER A 93 -5.13 -3.74 12.43
CA SER A 93 -4.55 -4.65 11.42
C SER A 93 -5.49 -4.94 10.24
N ASN A 94 -6.57 -4.18 10.09
CA ASN A 94 -7.61 -4.39 9.10
C ASN A 94 -8.02 -3.08 8.42
N ALA A 95 -8.54 -3.18 7.20
CA ALA A 95 -8.98 -2.03 6.40
C ALA A 95 -10.48 -1.68 6.58
N ASN A 96 -11.10 -2.05 7.70
CA ASN A 96 -12.55 -1.90 7.88
C ASN A 96 -13.03 -0.44 7.89
N GLN A 97 -12.19 0.49 8.36
CA GLN A 97 -12.49 1.92 8.30
C GLN A 97 -12.62 2.36 6.85
N PHE A 98 -11.66 1.97 6.02
CA PHE A 98 -11.65 2.29 4.59
C PHE A 98 -12.89 1.73 3.89
N PHE A 99 -13.21 0.45 4.09
CA PHE A 99 -14.40 -0.14 3.48
C PHE A 99 -15.69 0.55 3.94
N GLY A 100 -15.76 1.00 5.20
CA GLY A 100 -16.90 1.74 5.74
C GLY A 100 -17.13 3.10 5.08
N LEU A 101 -16.12 3.71 4.45
CA LEU A 101 -16.31 4.95 3.68
C LEU A 101 -17.24 4.78 2.48
N PHE A 102 -17.43 3.54 2.01
CA PHE A 102 -18.28 3.17 0.88
C PHE A 102 -19.60 2.53 1.32
N GLY A 103 -19.91 2.56 2.62
CA GLY A 103 -21.14 2.03 3.21
C GLY A 103 -20.96 0.70 3.94
N ASP A 104 -21.91 0.40 4.84
CA ASP A 104 -21.86 -0.80 5.67
C ASP A 104 -22.05 -2.09 4.86
N ASP A 105 -22.80 -2.06 3.77
CA ASP A 105 -23.01 -3.22 2.90
C ASP A 105 -21.70 -3.68 2.25
N PHE A 106 -20.94 -2.75 1.65
CA PHE A 106 -19.63 -3.04 1.07
C PHE A 106 -18.64 -3.52 2.12
N LYS A 107 -18.61 -2.86 3.27
CA LYS A 107 -17.77 -3.26 4.41
C LYS A 107 -18.05 -4.68 4.87
N ASN A 108 -19.33 -5.06 4.99
CA ASN A 108 -19.70 -6.41 5.41
C ASN A 108 -19.36 -7.46 4.33
N ALA A 109 -19.55 -7.14 3.05
CA ALA A 109 -19.14 -8.00 1.94
C ALA A 109 -17.62 -8.25 1.96
N MET A 110 -16.81 -7.18 2.07
CA MET A 110 -15.35 -7.30 2.15
C MET A 110 -14.88 -8.09 3.38
N LYS A 111 -15.51 -7.90 4.54
CA LYS A 111 -15.22 -8.69 5.73
C LYS A 111 -15.46 -10.18 5.53
N ALA A 112 -16.58 -10.54 4.88
CA ALA A 112 -16.90 -11.93 4.59
C ALA A 112 -15.88 -12.54 3.62
N GLU A 113 -15.51 -11.80 2.57
CA GLU A 113 -14.52 -12.22 1.57
C GLU A 113 -13.14 -12.43 2.19
N ILE A 114 -12.65 -11.46 2.97
CA ILE A 114 -11.36 -11.55 3.68
C ILE A 114 -11.34 -12.77 4.61
N LYS A 115 -12.44 -13.01 5.33
CA LYS A 115 -12.56 -14.17 6.23
C LYS A 115 -12.56 -15.50 5.47
N ALA A 116 -13.09 -15.53 4.26
CA ALA A 116 -13.16 -16.72 3.43
C ALA A 116 -11.87 -16.99 2.63
N ASN A 117 -11.03 -15.95 2.43
CA ASN A 117 -9.83 -16.02 1.62
C ASN A 117 -8.57 -15.66 2.44
N PRO A 118 -7.83 -16.68 2.95
CA PRO A 118 -6.61 -16.46 3.73
C PRO A 118 -5.53 -15.65 3.01
N GLN A 119 -5.41 -15.78 1.68
CA GLN A 119 -4.45 -15.01 0.89
C GLN A 119 -4.81 -13.53 0.89
N LEU A 120 -6.10 -13.20 0.79
CA LEU A 120 -6.57 -11.82 0.86
C LEU A 120 -6.42 -11.23 2.27
N ASP A 121 -6.68 -12.02 3.33
CA ASP A 121 -6.41 -11.58 4.71
C ASP A 121 -4.93 -11.24 4.91
N GLN A 122 -4.03 -12.11 4.43
CA GLN A 122 -2.59 -11.85 4.47
C GLN A 122 -2.20 -10.60 3.68
N ALA A 123 -2.76 -10.41 2.48
CA ALA A 123 -2.50 -9.24 1.65
C ALA A 123 -2.96 -7.93 2.33
N VAL A 124 -4.16 -7.92 2.93
CA VAL A 124 -4.67 -6.77 3.69
C VAL A 124 -3.79 -6.49 4.90
N ARG A 125 -3.35 -7.51 5.63
CA ARG A 125 -2.44 -7.36 6.76
C ARG A 125 -1.09 -6.78 6.35
N ALA A 126 -0.52 -7.26 5.25
CA ALA A 126 0.73 -6.73 4.71
C ALA A 126 0.59 -5.26 4.32
N PHE A 127 -0.51 -4.87 3.67
CA PHE A 127 -0.80 -3.48 3.34
C PHE A 127 -0.90 -2.61 4.60
N MET A 128 -1.67 -3.06 5.60
CA MET A 128 -1.83 -2.34 6.85
C MET A 128 -0.49 -2.23 7.59
N GLU A 129 0.31 -3.30 7.67
CA GLU A 129 1.62 -3.30 8.33
C GLU A 129 2.58 -2.27 7.73
N ILE A 130 2.65 -2.16 6.40
CA ILE A 130 3.44 -1.13 5.72
C ILE A 130 2.97 0.27 6.12
N GLY A 131 1.65 0.52 6.08
CA GLY A 131 1.07 1.81 6.44
C GLY A 131 1.30 2.18 7.91
N GLN A 132 1.13 1.24 8.84
CA GLN A 132 1.41 1.39 10.26
C GLN A 132 2.88 1.73 10.51
N THR A 133 3.78 0.96 9.90
CA THR A 133 5.23 1.14 10.09
C THR A 133 5.67 2.49 9.52
N ARG A 134 5.15 2.89 8.35
CA ARG A 134 5.38 4.23 7.80
C ARG A 134 4.83 5.31 8.73
N ASN A 135 3.64 5.12 9.30
CA ASN A 135 3.04 6.06 10.24
C ASN A 135 3.92 6.26 11.48
N ALA A 136 4.42 5.17 12.07
CA ALA A 136 5.39 5.24 13.16
C ALA A 136 6.67 5.97 12.73
N LEU A 137 7.24 5.62 11.58
CA LEU A 137 8.48 6.20 11.07
C LEU A 137 8.40 7.72 10.85
N VAL A 138 7.26 8.26 10.40
CA VAL A 138 7.10 9.71 10.17
C VAL A 138 6.74 10.49 11.43
N HIS A 139 6.19 9.84 12.45
CA HIS A 139 5.87 10.46 13.74
C HIS A 139 7.02 10.39 14.73
N GLU A 140 7.88 9.39 14.59
CA GLU A 140 9.12 9.26 15.36
C GLU A 140 10.29 9.93 14.63
N ASN A 141 11.47 9.91 15.28
CA ASN A 141 12.67 10.46 14.66
C ASN A 141 13.22 9.48 13.62
N PHE A 142 13.01 9.79 12.33
CA PHE A 142 13.47 8.99 11.20
C PHE A 142 14.91 8.48 11.33
N ALA A 143 15.84 9.34 11.77
CA ALA A 143 17.25 9.00 11.88
C ALA A 143 17.50 7.93 12.96
N THR A 144 16.78 7.99 14.07
CA THR A 144 16.98 7.11 15.23
C THR A 144 15.92 6.02 15.38
N PHE A 145 14.89 6.01 14.53
CA PHE A 145 13.83 5.00 14.56
C PHE A 145 14.43 3.61 14.33
N PRO A 146 14.32 2.67 15.29
CA PRO A 146 14.75 1.31 15.06
C PRO A 146 13.70 0.63 14.19
N LEU A 147 14.02 0.39 12.92
CA LEU A 147 13.18 -0.43 12.04
C LEU A 147 13.69 -1.87 12.14
N PRO A 148 13.00 -2.78 12.85
CA PRO A 148 13.43 -4.16 13.02
C PRO A 148 13.04 -5.01 11.80
N LYS A 149 13.27 -4.47 10.59
CA LYS A 149 12.99 -5.13 9.32
C LYS A 149 14.12 -4.86 8.34
N THR A 150 14.49 -5.92 7.66
CA THR A 150 15.42 -5.91 6.53
C THR A 150 14.75 -5.35 5.28
N THR A 151 15.55 -5.02 4.28
CA THR A 151 15.07 -4.60 2.95
C THR A 151 14.20 -5.69 2.32
N GLU A 152 14.63 -6.94 2.42
CA GLU A 152 13.97 -8.12 1.88
C GLU A 152 12.60 -8.34 2.51
N GLU A 153 12.49 -8.20 3.83
CA GLU A 153 11.20 -8.33 4.53
C GLU A 153 10.21 -7.25 4.10
N ILE A 154 10.67 -6.01 3.88
CA ILE A 154 9.81 -4.91 3.41
C ILE A 154 9.37 -5.16 1.98
N TYR A 155 10.28 -5.61 1.12
CA TYR A 155 9.97 -5.95 -0.27
C TYR A 155 8.97 -7.11 -0.36
N HIS A 156 9.15 -8.15 0.45
CA HIS A 156 8.20 -9.26 0.53
C HIS A 156 6.81 -8.78 0.98
N ARG A 157 6.72 -7.93 2.02
CA ARG A 157 5.45 -7.32 2.44
C ARG A 157 4.82 -6.46 1.35
N TYR A 158 5.63 -5.74 0.58
CA TYR A 158 5.16 -5.02 -0.58
C TYR A 158 4.48 -5.95 -1.60
N GLN A 159 5.14 -7.05 -1.97
CA GLN A 159 4.60 -8.02 -2.92
C GLN A 159 3.29 -8.67 -2.42
N GLU A 160 3.22 -9.03 -1.13
CA GLU A 160 1.98 -9.54 -0.53
C GLU A 160 0.84 -8.53 -0.57
N ALA A 161 1.13 -7.26 -0.25
CA ALA A 161 0.15 -6.19 -0.24
C ALA A 161 -0.36 -5.82 -1.63
N MET A 162 0.44 -6.00 -2.69
CA MET A 162 0.02 -5.77 -4.07
C MET A 162 -1.20 -6.62 -4.45
N VAL A 163 -1.32 -7.85 -3.93
CA VAL A 163 -2.50 -8.71 -4.16
C VAL A 163 -3.78 -8.01 -3.69
N PHE A 164 -3.76 -7.32 -2.54
CA PHE A 164 -4.91 -6.55 -2.07
C PHE A 164 -5.21 -5.38 -3.01
N LEU A 165 -4.19 -4.63 -3.42
CA LEU A 165 -4.34 -3.46 -4.28
C LEU A 165 -4.85 -3.80 -5.69
N GLU A 166 -4.45 -4.95 -6.23
CA GLU A 166 -4.91 -5.44 -7.54
C GLU A 166 -6.36 -5.95 -7.49
N LEU A 167 -6.75 -6.60 -6.40
CA LEU A 167 -8.10 -7.15 -6.24
C LEU A 167 -9.14 -6.12 -5.84
N LEU A 168 -8.74 -5.08 -5.10
CA LEU A 168 -9.66 -4.10 -4.55
C LEU A 168 -10.56 -3.40 -5.60
N PRO A 169 -10.04 -2.90 -6.75
CA PRO A 169 -10.90 -2.34 -7.80
C PRO A 169 -11.91 -3.35 -8.35
N LEU A 170 -11.52 -4.62 -8.48
CA LEU A 170 -12.41 -5.68 -8.98
C LEU A 170 -13.55 -5.91 -7.99
N LYS A 171 -13.25 -5.97 -6.69
CA LYS A 171 -14.25 -6.11 -5.63
C LYS A 171 -15.22 -4.94 -5.56
N PHE A 172 -14.76 -3.72 -5.84
CA PHE A 172 -15.66 -2.57 -5.97
C PHE A 172 -16.63 -2.75 -7.15
N ARG A 173 -16.13 -3.11 -8.33
CA ARG A 173 -16.97 -3.31 -9.52
C ARG A 173 -17.96 -4.45 -9.33
N GLU A 174 -17.52 -5.59 -8.80
CA GLU A 174 -18.39 -6.72 -8.43
C GLU A 174 -19.49 -6.26 -7.47
N HIS A 175 -19.17 -5.43 -6.47
CA HIS A 175 -20.19 -4.93 -5.55
C HIS A 175 -21.18 -3.99 -6.24
N ILE A 176 -20.70 -3.04 -7.04
CA ILE A 176 -21.54 -2.09 -7.78
C ILE A 176 -22.52 -2.82 -8.72
N GLU A 177 -22.06 -3.86 -9.43
CA GLU A 177 -22.91 -4.65 -10.34
C GLU A 177 -23.99 -5.43 -9.59
N ASN A 178 -23.71 -5.88 -8.36
CA ASN A 178 -24.64 -6.64 -7.53
C ASN A 178 -25.54 -5.76 -6.65
N SER A 179 -25.25 -4.46 -6.55
CA SER A 179 -26.06 -3.50 -5.82
C SER A 179 -27.16 -2.93 -6.73
N PRO A 180 -28.43 -2.84 -6.25
CA PRO A 180 -29.46 -2.12 -7.00
C PRO A 180 -29.06 -0.65 -7.16
N PRO A 181 -29.41 0.02 -8.28
CA PRO A 181 -29.21 1.45 -8.41
C PRO A 181 -29.95 2.18 -7.28
N ALA A 182 -29.26 3.14 -6.67
CA ALA A 182 -29.76 3.96 -5.57
C ALA A 182 -31.03 4.74 -5.94
#